data_AF-A0A5C8QH52-F1
#
_entry.id   AF-A0A5C8QH52-F1
#
_cell.length_a   1.000
_cell.length_b   1.000
_cell.length_c   1.000
_cell.angle_alpha   90.00
_cell.angle_beta   90.00
_cell.angle_gamma   90.00
#
_symmetry.space_group_name_H-M   'P 1'
#
loop_
_entity.id
_entity.type
_entity.pdbx_description
1 polymer ?
#
loop_
_entity_poly.entity_id
_entity_poly.type
_entity_poly.pdbx_seq_one_letter_code
_entity_poly.pdbx_strand_id
1 'polypeptide(L)'
;MNDSTRTKAPALPMPDLRDSFPGPFPASAHADDIERHATEWLGTYPLVASERKLGALANITGQGMARTFPAAGRTDLFLCADLFLWLTAFDDAHGEAAGARDPARLVRTIGEYVHLLAGHDEPPGSPGPFGAALGDLLARFAQRATPTQYLRLTAHLRDNLLGILWEAHHIDSPDHVTLSDYLAMRPHTVFVRTLMVTAEIALGHELTERDRSSEAARELRTAVADLAGWINDLASYAKETAHDGPTTLNLPSLLMREHGCDLEEAFRLASRMCEQQAAVASARIAELTVVEGPLSAHAGALKSIASSYVWHIDHSRYQI
;
A
#
# COMPACT_ATOMS: atom_id res chain seq x y z
N MET A 1 -13.75 -9.46 48.60
CA MET A 1 -12.33 -9.03 48.60
C MET A 1 -11.56 -10.13 47.87
N ASN A 2 -11.07 -9.98 46.64
CA ASN A 2 -10.68 -8.78 45.93
C ASN A 2 -11.40 -8.63 44.59
N ASP A 3 -11.88 -7.40 44.41
CA ASP A 3 -12.20 -6.76 43.16
C ASP A 3 -10.89 -6.50 42.39
N SER A 4 -10.80 -7.01 41.17
CA SER A 4 -9.82 -6.56 40.18
C SER A 4 -10.57 -6.35 38.88
N THR A 5 -11.35 -5.27 38.82
CA THR A 5 -11.65 -4.57 37.58
C THR A 5 -10.34 -4.34 36.81
N ARG A 6 -10.02 -5.23 35.88
CA ARG A 6 -9.18 -4.90 34.73
C ARG A 6 -9.92 -3.82 33.97
N THR A 7 -9.62 -2.56 34.26
CA THR A 7 -9.98 -1.44 33.41
C THR A 7 -9.41 -1.76 32.03
N LYS A 8 -10.28 -2.13 31.10
CA LYS A 8 -9.94 -2.25 29.68
C LYS A 8 -9.38 -0.89 29.29
N ALA A 9 -8.12 -0.83 28.82
CA ALA A 9 -7.56 0.42 28.33
C ALA A 9 -8.56 1.05 27.34
N PRO A 10 -8.82 2.36 27.40
CA PRO A 10 -9.72 3.01 26.45
C PRO A 10 -9.22 2.70 25.03
N ALA A 11 -10.15 2.34 24.15
CA ALA A 11 -9.82 2.11 22.75
C ALA A 11 -9.26 3.41 22.15
N LEU A 12 -8.13 3.32 21.44
CA LEU A 12 -7.53 4.49 20.81
C LEU A 12 -8.51 5.11 19.79
N PRO A 13 -8.57 6.46 19.68
CA PRO A 13 -9.42 7.12 18.71
C PRO A 13 -9.07 6.67 17.28
N MET A 14 -10.07 6.29 16.51
CA MET A 14 -9.89 5.89 15.11
C MET A 14 -10.84 6.71 14.23
N PRO A 15 -10.49 7.01 12.97
CA PRO A 15 -11.26 7.90 12.13
C PRO A 15 -12.66 7.35 11.82
N ASP A 16 -13.64 8.26 11.73
CA ASP A 16 -14.97 7.95 11.21
C ASP A 16 -15.08 8.36 9.73
N LEU A 17 -15.05 7.36 8.85
CA LEU A 17 -14.98 7.57 7.40
C LEU A 17 -16.33 7.35 6.71
N ARG A 18 -17.42 7.11 7.46
CA ARG A 18 -18.72 6.70 6.91
C ARG A 18 -19.38 7.75 6.02
N ASP A 19 -19.17 9.03 6.31
CA ASP A 19 -19.73 10.13 5.51
C ASP A 19 -19.03 10.25 4.16
N SER A 20 -17.73 9.94 4.09
CA SER A 20 -16.92 10.05 2.87
C SER A 20 -16.93 8.76 2.05
N PHE A 21 -16.90 7.61 2.72
CA PHE A 21 -16.88 6.28 2.13
C PHE A 21 -17.95 5.39 2.79
N PRO A 22 -19.24 5.58 2.45
CA PRO A 22 -20.30 4.77 2.99
C PRO A 22 -20.22 3.33 2.45
N GLY A 23 -20.32 2.35 3.34
CA GLY A 23 -20.45 0.94 2.97
C GLY A 23 -21.85 0.58 2.46
N PRO A 24 -22.05 -0.65 1.96
CA PRO A 24 -21.07 -1.73 1.89
C PRO A 24 -20.01 -1.52 0.79
N PHE A 25 -18.78 -1.95 1.06
CA PHE A 25 -17.68 -1.89 0.10
C PHE A 25 -17.76 -3.06 -0.89
N PRO A 26 -17.88 -2.81 -2.21
CA PRO A 26 -17.92 -3.87 -3.20
C PRO A 26 -16.67 -4.74 -3.15
N ALA A 27 -16.85 -6.04 -3.35
CA ALA A 27 -15.76 -6.99 -3.50
C ALA A 27 -16.03 -7.86 -4.73
N SER A 28 -14.97 -8.16 -5.48
CA SER A 28 -15.00 -9.15 -6.56
C SER A 28 -15.40 -10.52 -6.02
N ALA A 29 -16.15 -11.29 -6.81
CA ALA A 29 -16.49 -12.68 -6.50
C ALA A 29 -15.26 -13.62 -6.51
N HIS A 30 -14.10 -13.12 -6.94
CA HIS A 30 -12.87 -13.89 -7.13
C HIS A 30 -11.93 -13.86 -5.91
N ALA A 31 -12.35 -13.42 -4.72
CA ALA A 31 -11.47 -13.36 -3.54
C ALA A 31 -10.78 -14.71 -3.25
N ASP A 32 -11.55 -15.80 -3.21
CA ASP A 32 -11.03 -17.16 -2.98
C ASP A 32 -10.18 -17.65 -4.16
N ASP A 33 -10.50 -17.23 -5.38
CA ASP A 33 -9.71 -17.56 -6.57
C ASP A 33 -8.32 -16.89 -6.50
N ILE A 34 -8.27 -15.64 -6.06
CA ILE A 34 -7.02 -14.88 -5.87
C ILE A 34 -6.17 -15.52 -4.78
N GLU A 35 -6.76 -15.92 -3.65
CA GLU A 35 -6.02 -16.57 -2.56
C GLU A 35 -5.38 -17.90 -3.00
N ARG A 36 -6.11 -18.73 -3.76
CA ARG A 36 -5.56 -19.97 -4.32
C ARG A 36 -4.45 -19.70 -5.32
N HIS A 37 -4.68 -18.76 -6.26
CA HIS A 37 -3.67 -18.34 -7.23
C HIS A 37 -2.41 -17.80 -6.55
N ALA A 38 -2.55 -16.94 -5.54
CA ALA A 38 -1.44 -16.41 -4.75
C ALA A 38 -0.61 -17.50 -4.08
N THR A 39 -1.26 -18.53 -3.55
CA THR A 39 -0.59 -19.69 -2.94
C THR A 39 0.22 -20.47 -3.99
N GLU A 40 -0.36 -20.73 -5.16
CA GLU A 40 0.32 -21.41 -6.28
C GLU A 40 1.50 -20.58 -6.82
N TRP A 41 1.31 -19.27 -6.96
CA TRP A 41 2.34 -18.35 -7.43
C TRP A 41 3.52 -18.26 -6.45
N LEU A 42 3.27 -18.21 -5.13
CA LEU A 42 4.32 -18.27 -4.11
C LEU A 42 4.99 -19.65 -4.00
N GLY A 43 4.33 -20.72 -4.47
CA GLY A 43 4.95 -22.03 -4.65
C GLY A 43 5.91 -22.06 -5.86
N THR A 44 5.62 -21.27 -6.90
CA THR A 44 6.48 -21.12 -8.09
C THR A 44 7.67 -20.19 -7.81
N TYR A 45 7.41 -19.08 -7.12
CA TYR A 45 8.42 -18.12 -6.69
C TYR A 45 8.51 -18.15 -5.16
N PRO A 46 9.52 -18.84 -4.57
CA PRO A 46 9.63 -19.00 -3.13
C PRO A 46 10.13 -17.71 -2.45
N LEU A 47 9.29 -16.68 -2.42
CA LEU A 47 9.58 -15.36 -1.86
C LEU A 47 9.39 -15.32 -0.34
N VAL A 48 8.59 -16.25 0.20
CA VAL A 48 8.22 -16.30 1.62
C VAL A 48 8.71 -17.63 2.21
N ALA A 49 9.58 -17.56 3.22
CA ALA A 49 10.21 -18.75 3.80
C ALA A 49 9.30 -19.61 4.69
N SER A 50 8.17 -19.07 5.19
CA SER A 50 7.29 -19.74 6.14
C SER A 50 5.92 -20.02 5.52
N GLU A 51 5.48 -21.28 5.53
CA GLU A 51 4.14 -21.68 5.06
C GLU A 51 3.01 -20.93 5.78
N ARG A 52 3.16 -20.68 7.08
CA ARG A 52 2.18 -19.89 7.85
C ARG A 52 2.13 -18.43 7.38
N LYS A 53 3.29 -17.82 7.12
CA LYS A 53 3.34 -16.44 6.59
C LYS A 53 2.75 -16.40 5.17
N LEU A 54 3.05 -17.41 4.35
CA LEU A 54 2.52 -17.56 3.00
C LEU A 54 1.00 -17.60 3.01
N GLY A 55 0.38 -18.48 3.81
CA GLY A 55 -1.07 -18.59 3.89
C GLY A 55 -1.75 -17.31 4.37
N ALA A 56 -1.17 -16.65 5.39
CA ALA A 56 -1.69 -15.37 5.88
C ALA A 56 -1.60 -14.26 4.81
N LEU A 57 -0.47 -14.19 4.10
CA LEU A 57 -0.24 -13.19 3.05
C LEU A 57 -1.12 -13.44 1.82
N ALA A 58 -1.33 -14.70 1.43
CA ALA A 58 -2.25 -15.07 0.36
C ALA A 58 -3.69 -14.69 0.70
N ASN A 59 -4.15 -14.97 1.93
CA ASN A 59 -5.50 -14.64 2.36
C ASN A 59 -5.78 -13.13 2.39
N ILE A 60 -4.90 -12.34 3.04
CA ILE A 60 -5.07 -10.88 3.09
C ILE A 60 -4.98 -10.26 1.70
N THR A 61 -4.14 -10.78 0.82
CA THR A 61 -4.05 -10.33 -0.59
C THR A 61 -5.33 -10.64 -1.35
N GLY A 62 -5.89 -11.85 -1.21
CA GLY A 62 -7.14 -12.24 -1.86
C GLY A 62 -8.30 -11.33 -1.46
N GLN A 63 -8.46 -11.10 -0.16
CA GLN A 63 -9.51 -10.22 0.37
C GLN A 63 -9.27 -8.75 0.00
N GLY A 64 -8.03 -8.28 0.06
CA GLY A 64 -7.65 -6.91 -0.27
C GLY A 64 -7.86 -6.60 -1.75
N MET A 65 -7.26 -7.39 -2.65
CA MET A 65 -7.32 -7.17 -4.09
C MET A 65 -8.74 -7.27 -4.66
N ALA A 66 -9.57 -8.16 -4.11
CA ALA A 66 -10.98 -8.25 -4.49
C ALA A 66 -11.75 -6.95 -4.22
N ARG A 67 -11.36 -6.18 -3.19
CA ARG A 67 -11.99 -4.88 -2.83
C ARG A 67 -11.32 -3.70 -3.50
N THR A 68 -10.02 -3.78 -3.74
CA THR A 68 -9.26 -2.75 -4.46
C THR A 68 -9.71 -2.67 -5.92
N PHE A 69 -10.01 -3.81 -6.56
CA PHE A 69 -10.41 -3.89 -7.96
C PHE A 69 -11.70 -4.71 -8.17
N PRO A 70 -12.85 -4.27 -7.63
CA PRO A 70 -14.06 -5.09 -7.60
C PRO A 70 -14.66 -5.37 -8.98
N ALA A 71 -14.34 -4.52 -9.97
CA ALA A 71 -14.80 -4.65 -11.36
C ALA A 71 -13.76 -5.28 -12.30
N ALA A 72 -12.55 -5.58 -11.83
CA ALA A 72 -11.50 -6.13 -12.68
C ALA A 72 -11.78 -7.61 -13.04
N GLY A 73 -11.38 -7.99 -14.25
CA GLY A 73 -11.43 -9.38 -14.69
C GLY A 73 -10.45 -10.26 -13.91
N ARG A 74 -10.76 -11.56 -13.83
CA ARG A 74 -9.96 -12.53 -13.06
C ARG A 74 -8.46 -12.52 -13.40
N THR A 75 -8.12 -12.47 -14.70
CA THR A 75 -6.72 -12.46 -15.14
C THR A 75 -5.96 -11.22 -14.67
N ASP A 76 -6.59 -10.05 -14.71
CA ASP A 76 -5.98 -8.80 -14.28
C ASP A 76 -5.88 -8.71 -12.75
N LEU A 77 -6.87 -9.25 -12.03
CA LEU A 77 -6.83 -9.40 -10.58
C LEU A 77 -5.64 -10.23 -10.13
N PHE A 78 -5.38 -11.37 -10.79
CA PHE A 78 -4.24 -12.24 -10.47
C PHE A 78 -2.92 -11.52 -10.71
N LEU A 79 -2.77 -10.81 -11.84
CA LEU A 79 -1.56 -10.05 -12.13
C LEU A 79 -1.32 -8.92 -11.10
N CYS A 80 -2.38 -8.21 -10.69
CA CYS A 80 -2.26 -7.18 -9.65
C CYS A 80 -1.92 -7.78 -8.28
N ALA A 81 -2.51 -8.93 -7.95
CA ALA A 81 -2.20 -9.66 -6.71
C ALA A 81 -0.75 -10.15 -6.67
N ASP A 82 -0.25 -10.73 -7.77
CA ASP A 82 1.13 -11.20 -7.88
C ASP A 82 2.12 -10.03 -7.64
N LEU A 83 1.85 -8.84 -8.21
CA LEU A 83 2.70 -7.66 -7.99
C LEU A 83 2.65 -7.17 -6.54
N PHE A 84 1.46 -7.09 -5.94
CA PHE A 84 1.31 -6.66 -4.56
C PHE A 84 2.00 -7.63 -3.59
N LEU A 85 1.93 -8.94 -3.86
CA LEU A 85 2.66 -9.98 -3.12
C LEU A 85 4.16 -9.82 -3.27
N TRP A 86 4.63 -9.57 -4.49
CA TRP A 86 6.06 -9.33 -4.73
C TRP A 86 6.56 -8.14 -3.90
N LEU A 87 5.85 -7.00 -3.91
CA LEU A 87 6.22 -5.81 -3.14
C LEU A 87 6.24 -6.09 -1.64
N THR A 88 5.18 -6.72 -1.12
CA THR A 88 5.07 -7.03 0.31
C THR A 88 6.13 -8.03 0.76
N ALA A 89 6.36 -9.09 -0.01
CA ALA A 89 7.39 -10.08 0.29
C ALA A 89 8.80 -9.50 0.18
N PHE A 90 9.03 -8.57 -0.76
CA PHE A 90 10.32 -7.90 -0.92
C PHE A 90 10.62 -7.03 0.29
N ASP A 91 9.65 -6.25 0.75
CA ASP A 91 9.77 -5.39 1.92
C ASP A 91 10.03 -6.22 3.20
N ASP A 92 9.24 -7.26 3.45
CA ASP A 92 9.44 -8.21 4.56
C ASP A 92 10.84 -8.86 4.57
N ALA A 93 11.40 -9.16 3.38
CA ALA A 93 12.65 -9.90 3.24
C ALA A 93 13.90 -9.01 3.23
N HIS A 94 13.79 -7.81 2.66
CA HIS A 94 14.93 -6.95 2.37
C HIS A 94 14.86 -5.58 3.04
N GLY A 95 13.65 -5.06 3.28
CA GLY A 95 13.37 -3.82 4.01
C GLY A 95 13.44 -4.01 5.53
N GLU A 96 12.65 -3.21 6.27
CA GLU A 96 12.53 -3.23 7.73
C GLU A 96 13.86 -3.55 8.48
N ALA A 97 13.82 -4.48 9.44
CA ALA A 97 14.99 -4.88 10.25
C ALA A 97 16.09 -5.60 9.43
N ALA A 98 15.76 -6.22 8.29
CA ALA A 98 16.76 -6.86 7.44
C ALA A 98 17.63 -5.82 6.72
N GLY A 99 16.99 -4.77 6.20
CA GLY A 99 17.60 -3.64 5.53
C GLY A 99 18.37 -2.75 6.50
N ALA A 100 17.80 -2.46 7.66
CA ALA A 100 18.44 -1.64 8.70
C ALA A 100 19.78 -2.21 9.17
N ARG A 101 19.86 -3.54 9.32
CA ARG A 101 21.10 -4.23 9.71
C ARG A 101 22.22 -4.14 8.67
N ASP A 102 21.89 -3.94 7.39
CA ASP A 102 22.87 -3.85 6.30
C ASP A 102 22.34 -3.01 5.13
N PRO A 103 22.30 -1.67 5.27
CA PRO A 103 21.77 -0.79 4.23
C PRO A 103 22.58 -0.88 2.93
N ALA A 104 23.88 -1.17 3.03
CA ALA A 104 24.75 -1.34 1.87
C ALA A 104 24.35 -2.56 1.03
N ARG A 105 23.95 -3.68 1.65
CA ARG A 105 23.36 -4.82 0.94
C ARG A 105 22.04 -4.45 0.30
N LEU A 106 21.15 -3.75 1.00
CA LEU A 106 19.88 -3.32 0.42
C LEU A 106 20.07 -2.44 -0.83
N VAL A 107 21.04 -1.51 -0.81
CA VAL A 107 21.40 -0.71 -1.99
C VAL A 107 21.84 -1.57 -3.17
N ARG A 108 22.71 -2.57 -2.94
CA ARG A 108 23.15 -3.51 -4.00
C ARG A 108 21.98 -4.30 -4.56
N THR A 109 21.14 -4.86 -3.67
CA THR A 109 19.94 -5.61 -4.03
C THR A 109 18.98 -4.75 -4.85
N ILE A 110 18.68 -3.52 -4.45
CA ILE A 110 17.85 -2.59 -5.23
C ILE A 110 18.47 -2.29 -6.61
N GLY A 111 19.80 -2.15 -6.68
CA GLY A 111 20.52 -1.95 -7.93
C GLY A 111 20.25 -3.04 -8.98
N GLU A 112 20.09 -4.29 -8.55
CA GLU A 112 19.73 -5.42 -9.43
C GLU A 112 18.32 -5.23 -10.04
N TYR A 113 17.33 -4.81 -9.25
CA TYR A 113 15.97 -4.58 -9.75
C TYR A 113 15.85 -3.32 -10.59
N VAL A 114 16.66 -2.29 -10.34
CA VAL A 114 16.72 -1.10 -11.20
C VAL A 114 17.17 -1.46 -12.62
N HIS A 115 18.05 -2.46 -12.79
CA HIS A 115 18.42 -2.96 -14.12
C HIS A 115 17.21 -3.58 -14.84
N LEU A 116 16.44 -4.44 -14.16
CA LEU A 116 15.22 -5.03 -14.72
C LEU A 116 14.18 -3.96 -15.09
N LEU A 117 13.96 -2.99 -14.20
CA LEU A 117 13.02 -1.89 -14.43
C LEU A 117 13.46 -0.97 -15.59
N ALA A 118 14.77 -0.90 -15.89
CA ALA A 118 15.32 -0.18 -17.04
C ALA A 118 15.13 -0.93 -18.38
N GLY A 119 14.60 -2.15 -18.35
CA GLY A 119 14.37 -2.97 -19.55
C GLY A 119 15.62 -3.71 -20.03
N HIS A 120 16.60 -3.93 -19.15
CA HIS A 120 17.71 -4.82 -19.45
C HIS A 120 17.26 -6.28 -19.23
N ASP A 121 17.61 -7.16 -20.17
CA ASP A 121 17.11 -8.54 -20.19
C ASP A 121 17.47 -9.33 -18.92
N GLU A 122 18.66 -9.09 -18.35
CA GLU A 122 19.07 -9.70 -17.09
C GLU A 122 19.94 -8.71 -16.26
N PRO A 123 19.81 -8.68 -14.92
CA PRO A 123 20.80 -8.03 -14.07
C PRO A 123 22.13 -8.79 -14.17
N PRO A 124 23.29 -8.16 -13.85
CA PRO A 124 24.56 -8.88 -13.82
C PRO A 124 24.56 -9.96 -12.72
N GLY A 125 24.21 -11.21 -13.08
CA GLY A 125 24.10 -12.37 -12.17
C GLY A 125 22.93 -13.29 -12.52
N SER A 126 22.81 -14.43 -11.82
CA SER A 126 21.58 -15.25 -11.91
C SER A 126 20.51 -14.61 -11.02
N PRO A 127 19.36 -14.17 -11.56
CA PRO A 127 18.34 -13.53 -10.76
C PRO A 127 17.81 -14.53 -9.74
N GLY A 128 17.90 -14.19 -8.45
CA GLY A 128 17.26 -14.96 -7.39
C GLY A 128 15.73 -14.99 -7.57
N PRO A 129 14.98 -15.70 -6.69
CA PRO A 129 13.53 -15.86 -6.82
C PRO A 129 12.77 -14.55 -7.04
N PHE A 130 13.14 -13.47 -6.34
CA PHE A 130 12.57 -12.14 -6.51
C PHE A 130 12.84 -11.52 -7.88
N GLY A 131 14.05 -11.69 -8.43
CA GLY A 131 14.42 -11.19 -9.76
C GLY A 131 13.67 -11.93 -10.87
N ALA A 132 13.57 -13.25 -10.76
CA ALA A 132 12.80 -14.08 -11.68
C ALA A 132 11.30 -13.73 -11.65
N ALA A 133 10.74 -13.54 -10.46
CA ALA A 133 9.36 -13.11 -10.27
C ALA A 133 9.11 -11.72 -10.88
N LEU A 134 9.99 -10.74 -10.62
CA LEU A 134 9.84 -9.40 -11.18
C LEU A 134 9.96 -9.42 -12.71
N GLY A 135 10.88 -10.20 -13.28
CA GLY A 135 11.02 -10.35 -14.73
C GLY A 135 9.73 -10.86 -15.40
N ASP A 136 9.11 -11.91 -14.83
CA ASP A 136 7.80 -12.42 -15.30
C ASP A 136 6.70 -11.36 -15.19
N LEU A 137 6.60 -10.69 -14.03
CA LEU A 137 5.62 -9.64 -13.79
C LEU A 137 5.76 -8.51 -14.82
N LEU A 138 6.97 -8.01 -15.04
CA LEU A 138 7.25 -6.96 -16.01
C LEU A 138 6.86 -7.39 -17.43
N ALA A 139 7.19 -8.61 -17.83
CA ALA A 139 6.79 -9.15 -19.14
C ALA A 139 5.26 -9.23 -19.29
N ARG A 140 4.55 -9.69 -18.25
CA ARG A 140 3.07 -9.78 -18.25
C ARG A 140 2.43 -8.39 -18.27
N PHE A 141 2.94 -7.42 -17.51
CA PHE A 141 2.45 -6.04 -17.57
C PHE A 141 2.74 -5.37 -18.92
N ALA A 142 3.89 -5.61 -19.53
CA ALA A 142 4.22 -5.07 -20.84
C ALA A 142 3.26 -5.54 -21.95
N GLN A 143 2.68 -6.75 -21.82
CA GLN A 143 1.67 -7.26 -22.75
C GLN A 143 0.27 -6.64 -22.54
N ARG A 144 0.00 -6.07 -21.36
CA ARG A 144 -1.32 -5.53 -20.99
C ARG A 144 -1.37 -4.00 -21.06
N ALA A 145 -0.28 -3.34 -20.71
CA ALA A 145 -0.19 -1.90 -20.55
C ALA A 145 0.11 -1.18 -21.87
N THR A 146 -0.33 0.06 -22.00
CA THR A 146 0.24 0.98 -23.00
C THR A 146 1.70 1.30 -22.65
N PRO A 147 2.53 1.76 -23.61
CA PRO A 147 3.90 2.18 -23.31
C PRO A 147 3.98 3.21 -22.18
N THR A 148 3.05 4.18 -22.16
CA THR A 148 2.99 5.21 -21.12
C THR A 148 2.63 4.63 -19.76
N GLN A 149 1.65 3.73 -19.69
CA GLN A 149 1.27 3.05 -18.44
C GLN A 149 2.42 2.19 -17.90
N TYR A 150 3.12 1.45 -18.78
CA TYR A 150 4.26 0.63 -18.38
C TYR A 150 5.43 1.47 -17.84
N LEU A 151 5.72 2.61 -18.47
CA LEU A 151 6.72 3.56 -17.96
C LEU A 151 6.33 4.13 -16.59
N ARG A 152 5.06 4.48 -16.39
CA ARG A 152 4.56 4.95 -15.08
C ARG A 152 4.63 3.85 -14.01
N LEU A 153 4.30 2.61 -14.36
CA LEU A 153 4.39 1.47 -13.46
C LEU A 153 5.83 1.27 -12.99
N THR A 154 6.78 1.17 -13.93
CA THR A 154 8.20 0.98 -13.57
C THR A 154 8.79 2.19 -12.85
N ALA A 155 8.29 3.42 -13.08
CA ALA A 155 8.67 4.58 -12.30
C ALA A 155 8.23 4.44 -10.83
N HIS A 156 6.97 4.09 -10.56
CA HIS A 156 6.51 3.91 -9.19
C HIS A 156 7.13 2.71 -8.49
N LEU A 157 7.49 1.64 -9.21
CA LEU A 157 8.28 0.54 -8.63
C LEU A 157 9.68 1.03 -8.19
N ARG A 158 10.34 1.90 -8.97
CA ARG A 158 11.59 2.54 -8.52
C ARG A 158 11.37 3.41 -7.28
N ASP A 159 10.28 4.17 -7.26
CA ASP A 159 9.94 4.98 -6.09
C ASP A 159 9.66 4.12 -4.84
N ASN A 160 9.03 2.94 -5.00
CA ASN A 160 8.80 2.01 -3.90
C ASN A 160 10.13 1.47 -3.36
N LEU A 161 11.04 1.04 -4.22
CA LEU A 161 12.38 0.57 -3.81
C LEU A 161 13.17 1.67 -3.08
N LEU A 162 13.07 2.92 -3.55
CA LEU A 162 13.65 4.08 -2.86
C LEU A 162 13.00 4.30 -1.48
N GLY A 163 11.67 4.17 -1.39
CA GLY A 163 10.93 4.26 -0.14
C GLY A 163 11.38 3.23 0.89
N ILE A 164 11.48 1.96 0.49
CA ILE A 164 11.95 0.86 1.34
C ILE A 164 13.38 1.11 1.83
N LEU A 165 14.27 1.56 0.95
CA LEU A 165 15.63 1.93 1.33
C LEU A 165 15.66 3.08 2.34
N TRP A 166 14.85 4.12 2.10
CA TRP A 166 14.74 5.27 2.98
C TRP A 166 14.23 4.85 4.36
N GLU A 167 13.19 4.04 4.44
CA GLU A 167 12.62 3.56 5.70
C GLU A 167 13.62 2.69 6.48
N ALA A 168 14.26 1.73 5.80
CA ALA A 168 15.30 0.89 6.38
C ALA A 168 16.48 1.71 6.96
N HIS A 169 16.81 2.86 6.37
CA HIS A 169 17.86 3.74 6.90
C HIS A 169 17.46 4.46 8.19
N HIS A 170 16.16 4.70 8.40
CA HIS A 170 15.66 5.51 9.51
C HIS A 170 15.03 4.69 10.64
N ILE A 171 14.73 3.41 10.45
CA ILE A 171 14.02 2.60 11.47
C ILE A 171 14.81 2.48 12.79
N ASP A 172 16.14 2.44 12.74
CA ASP A 172 17.01 2.43 13.94
C ASP A 172 17.30 3.84 14.48
N SER A 173 16.90 4.90 13.78
CA SER A 173 17.12 6.30 14.17
C SER A 173 15.97 7.21 13.71
N PRO A 174 14.72 6.93 14.13
CA PRO A 174 13.53 7.62 13.65
C PRO A 174 13.49 9.10 14.09
N ASP A 175 14.27 9.47 15.11
CA ASP A 175 14.40 10.82 15.65
C ASP A 175 14.84 11.87 14.62
N HIS A 176 15.47 11.44 13.53
CA HIS A 176 15.93 12.34 12.46
C HIS A 176 14.89 12.58 11.35
N VAL A 177 13.79 11.81 11.32
CA VAL A 177 12.77 11.95 10.28
C VAL A 177 11.76 13.01 10.68
N THR A 178 11.61 14.11 9.93
CA THR A 178 10.53 15.07 10.22
C THR A 178 9.16 14.51 9.83
N LEU A 179 8.07 15.03 10.42
CA LEU A 179 6.72 14.67 9.99
C LEU A 179 6.52 14.95 8.50
N SER A 180 7.04 16.07 8.00
CA SER A 180 6.95 16.43 6.57
C SER A 180 7.66 15.41 5.66
N ASP A 181 8.85 14.95 6.03
CA ASP A 181 9.58 13.95 5.24
C ASP A 181 8.82 12.62 5.23
N TYR A 182 8.29 12.21 6.38
CA TYR A 182 7.49 10.99 6.48
C TYR A 182 6.24 11.04 5.61
N LEU A 183 5.48 12.14 5.67
CA LEU A 183 4.27 12.31 4.85
C LEU A 183 4.58 12.26 3.35
N ALA A 184 5.74 12.75 2.92
CA ALA A 184 6.17 12.65 1.53
C ALA A 184 6.57 11.21 1.13
N MET A 185 7.19 10.46 2.05
CA MET A 185 7.74 9.13 1.78
C MET A 185 6.70 8.00 1.94
N ARG A 186 5.75 8.13 2.86
CA ARG A 186 4.78 7.08 3.20
C ARG A 186 3.94 6.57 2.03
N PRO A 187 3.49 7.41 1.06
CA PRO A 187 2.83 6.93 -0.16
C PRO A 187 3.64 5.92 -0.98
N HIS A 188 4.96 5.92 -0.83
CA HIS A 188 5.87 5.02 -1.54
C HIS A 188 6.09 3.70 -0.78
N THR A 189 6.05 3.70 0.56
CA THR A 189 6.19 2.47 1.37
C THR A 189 4.87 1.73 1.56
N VAL A 190 3.71 2.42 1.46
CA VAL A 190 2.39 1.76 1.44
C VAL A 190 1.96 1.27 0.04
N PHE A 191 2.82 1.45 -0.97
CA PHE A 191 2.66 0.98 -2.36
C PHE A 191 1.44 1.49 -3.14
N VAL A 192 0.62 2.37 -2.55
CA VAL A 192 -0.67 2.80 -3.13
C VAL A 192 -0.51 3.45 -4.50
N ARG A 193 0.55 4.22 -4.77
CA ARG A 193 0.78 4.83 -6.10
C ARG A 193 0.96 3.79 -7.20
N THR A 194 1.57 2.66 -6.88
CA THR A 194 1.69 1.52 -7.80
C THR A 194 0.33 0.87 -8.05
N LEU A 195 -0.49 0.69 -7.00
CA LEU A 195 -1.86 0.20 -7.14
C LEU A 195 -2.73 1.12 -8.02
N MET A 196 -2.54 2.43 -7.94
CA MET A 196 -3.27 3.38 -8.79
C MET A 196 -2.94 3.19 -10.28
N VAL A 197 -1.67 2.92 -10.61
CA VAL A 197 -1.27 2.68 -12.01
C VAL A 197 -1.71 1.30 -12.48
N THR A 198 -1.61 0.26 -11.64
CA THR A 198 -2.14 -1.06 -12.01
C THR A 198 -3.65 -1.04 -12.18
N ALA A 199 -4.38 -0.16 -11.48
CA ALA A 199 -5.81 0.06 -11.71
C ALA A 199 -6.12 0.53 -13.13
N GLU A 200 -5.31 1.46 -13.68
CA GLU A 200 -5.46 1.94 -15.07
C GLU A 200 -5.28 0.80 -16.08
N ILE A 201 -4.29 -0.06 -15.83
CA ILE A 201 -3.98 -1.21 -16.70
C ILE A 201 -5.09 -2.27 -16.59
N ALA A 202 -5.47 -2.65 -15.36
CA ALA A 202 -6.43 -3.72 -15.09
C ALA A 202 -7.86 -3.38 -15.50
N LEU A 203 -8.24 -2.09 -15.43
CA LEU A 203 -9.57 -1.61 -15.81
C LEU A 203 -9.62 -1.07 -17.25
N GLY A 204 -8.48 -1.00 -17.94
CA GLY A 204 -8.39 -0.69 -19.37
C GLY A 204 -8.67 0.78 -19.72
N HIS A 205 -8.40 1.72 -18.81
CA HIS A 205 -8.54 3.16 -19.07
C HIS A 205 -7.19 3.86 -19.04
N GLU A 206 -7.04 4.91 -19.86
CA GLU A 206 -5.82 5.72 -19.91
C GLU A 206 -6.16 7.20 -19.82
N LEU A 207 -5.50 7.90 -18.90
CA LEU A 207 -5.62 9.35 -18.76
C LEU A 207 -4.69 10.07 -19.73
N THR A 208 -5.21 11.14 -20.35
CA THR A 208 -4.36 12.13 -21.00
C THR A 208 -3.49 12.83 -19.96
N GLU A 209 -2.33 13.37 -20.37
CA GLU A 209 -1.49 14.16 -19.45
C GLU A 209 -2.23 15.39 -18.91
N ARG A 210 -3.12 15.98 -19.70
CA ARG A 210 -3.98 17.09 -19.28
C ARG A 210 -4.91 16.67 -18.14
N ASP A 211 -5.59 15.54 -18.28
CA ASP A 211 -6.52 15.07 -17.24
C ASP A 211 -5.76 14.67 -15.97
N ARG A 212 -4.63 13.97 -16.13
CA ARG A 212 -3.78 13.55 -15.00
C ARG A 212 -3.18 14.72 -14.24
N SER A 213 -2.80 15.79 -14.94
CA SER A 213 -2.21 17.00 -14.35
C SER A 213 -3.25 18.01 -13.86
N SER A 214 -4.54 17.76 -14.10
CA SER A 214 -5.61 18.60 -13.55
C SER A 214 -5.55 18.62 -12.02
N GLU A 215 -5.91 19.77 -11.43
CA GLU A 215 -5.88 19.99 -9.99
C GLU A 215 -6.71 18.93 -9.24
N ALA A 216 -7.94 18.69 -9.68
CA ALA A 216 -8.84 17.71 -9.07
C ALA A 216 -8.28 16.28 -9.11
N ALA A 217 -7.69 15.84 -10.23
CA ALA A 217 -7.06 14.52 -10.32
C ALA A 217 -5.81 14.41 -9.42
N ARG A 218 -5.01 15.47 -9.36
CA ARG A 218 -3.82 15.52 -8.48
C ARG A 218 -4.21 15.45 -7.01
N GLU A 219 -5.19 16.24 -6.60
CA GLU A 219 -5.68 16.27 -5.22
C GLU A 219 -6.30 14.94 -4.82
N LEU A 220 -7.14 14.33 -5.67
CA LEU A 220 -7.71 13.02 -5.39
C LEU A 220 -6.61 11.97 -5.19
N ARG A 221 -5.61 11.96 -6.08
CA ARG A 221 -4.52 10.99 -6.04
C ARG A 221 -3.59 11.19 -4.83
N THR A 222 -3.44 12.42 -4.34
CA THR A 222 -2.73 12.71 -3.09
C THR A 222 -3.58 12.26 -1.89
N ALA A 223 -4.85 12.67 -1.81
CA ALA A 223 -5.72 12.35 -0.70
C ALA A 223 -5.89 10.84 -0.49
N VAL A 224 -6.07 10.06 -1.57
CA VAL A 224 -6.15 8.60 -1.48
C VAL A 224 -4.81 7.98 -1.05
N ALA A 225 -3.68 8.55 -1.47
CA ALA A 225 -2.38 8.02 -1.09
C ALA A 225 -2.07 8.27 0.40
N ASP A 226 -2.37 9.47 0.88
CA ASP A 226 -2.26 9.86 2.28
C ASP A 226 -3.15 8.98 3.15
N LEU A 227 -4.43 8.83 2.76
CA LEU A 227 -5.38 7.95 3.45
C LEU A 227 -4.86 6.53 3.57
N ALA A 228 -4.38 5.93 2.47
CA ALA A 228 -3.89 4.56 2.47
C ALA A 228 -2.76 4.36 3.49
N GLY A 229 -1.78 5.29 3.52
CA GLY A 229 -0.67 5.26 4.46
C GLY A 229 -1.12 5.42 5.91
N TRP A 230 -1.90 6.45 6.21
CA TRP A 230 -2.26 6.79 7.59
C TRP A 230 -3.25 5.80 8.19
N ILE A 231 -4.16 5.26 7.38
CA ILE A 231 -5.04 4.15 7.77
C ILE A 231 -4.20 2.92 8.12
N ASN A 232 -3.21 2.58 7.29
CA ASN A 232 -2.32 1.46 7.56
C ASN A 232 -1.61 1.65 8.90
N ASP A 233 -0.98 2.80 9.13
CA ASP A 233 -0.28 3.12 10.38
C ASP A 233 -1.17 2.96 11.62
N LEU A 234 -2.39 3.47 11.57
CA LEU A 234 -3.33 3.38 12.69
C LEU A 234 -3.76 1.93 12.96
N ALA A 235 -3.95 1.13 11.91
CA ALA A 235 -4.35 -0.27 12.03
C ALA A 235 -3.19 -1.18 12.47
N SER A 236 -1.97 -0.89 12.02
CA SER A 236 -0.78 -1.70 12.30
C SER A 236 -0.06 -1.30 13.60
N TYR A 237 -0.31 -0.11 14.14
CA TYR A 237 0.41 0.45 15.30
C TYR A 237 0.59 -0.54 16.46
N ALA A 238 -0.47 -1.21 16.91
CA ALA A 238 -0.41 -2.12 18.05
C ALA A 238 0.45 -3.37 17.76
N LYS A 239 0.45 -3.83 16.50
CA LYS A 239 1.26 -4.96 16.05
C LYS A 239 2.73 -4.54 15.91
N GLU A 240 3.00 -3.41 15.28
CA GLU A 240 4.35 -2.87 15.06
C GLU A 240 5.03 -2.57 16.39
N THR A 241 4.38 -1.81 17.28
CA THR A 241 4.97 -1.44 18.57
C THR A 241 5.20 -2.64 19.50
N ALA A 242 4.44 -3.72 19.35
CA ALA A 242 4.70 -4.97 20.07
C ALA A 242 5.92 -5.73 19.53
N HIS A 243 6.28 -5.54 18.26
CA HIS A 243 7.43 -6.19 17.62
C HIS A 243 8.70 -5.36 17.75
N ASP A 244 8.61 -4.07 17.41
CA ASP A 244 9.74 -3.16 17.19
C ASP A 244 9.93 -2.15 18.33
N GLY A 245 8.96 -2.07 19.25
CA GLY A 245 8.97 -1.13 20.38
C GLY A 245 8.29 0.22 20.07
N PRO A 246 8.30 1.17 21.01
CA PRO A 246 7.52 2.42 20.91
C PRO A 246 8.10 3.48 19.95
N THR A 247 9.28 3.25 19.38
CA THR A 247 9.98 4.18 18.47
C THR A 247 9.85 3.74 17.01
N THR A 248 8.66 3.33 16.58
CA THR A 248 8.40 2.94 15.19
C THR A 248 8.19 4.15 14.29
N LEU A 249 8.58 4.02 13.02
CA LEU A 249 8.40 5.06 12.01
C LEU A 249 6.96 5.05 11.46
N ASN A 250 6.01 5.55 12.25
CA ASN A 250 4.60 5.66 11.87
C ASN A 250 3.98 7.00 12.27
N LEU A 251 2.84 7.35 11.66
CA LEU A 251 2.20 8.65 11.87
C LEU A 251 1.91 8.97 13.35
N PRO A 252 1.32 8.07 14.18
CA PRO A 252 1.08 8.37 15.58
C PRO A 252 2.37 8.70 16.35
N SER A 253 3.45 7.92 16.18
CA SER A 253 4.73 8.15 16.85
C SER A 253 5.33 9.51 16.47
N LEU A 254 5.24 9.89 15.21
CA LEU A 254 5.73 11.20 14.73
C LEU A 254 4.89 12.36 15.24
N LEU A 255 3.58 12.21 15.33
CA LEU A 255 2.68 13.24 15.90
C LEU A 255 2.90 13.42 17.40
N MET A 256 3.13 12.33 18.15
CA MET A 256 3.51 12.43 19.57
C MET A 256 4.75 13.28 19.76
N ARG A 257 5.78 13.06 18.93
CA ARG A 257 7.05 13.81 18.99
C ARG A 257 6.90 15.26 18.54
N GLU A 258 6.25 15.50 17.41
CA GLU A 258 6.05 16.83 16.83
C GLU A 258 5.26 17.75 17.78
N HIS A 259 4.21 17.21 18.42
CA HIS A 259 3.30 17.99 19.26
C HIS A 259 3.55 17.83 20.76
N GLY A 260 4.47 16.96 21.19
CA GLY A 260 4.71 16.64 22.60
C GLY A 260 3.47 16.08 23.31
N CYS A 261 2.63 15.33 22.58
CA CYS A 261 1.35 14.83 23.06
C CYS A 261 1.38 13.33 23.41
N ASP A 262 0.37 12.85 24.13
CA ASP A 262 0.22 11.42 24.42
C ASP A 262 -0.32 10.64 23.21
N LEU A 263 -0.30 9.32 23.32
CA LEU A 263 -0.74 8.42 22.26
C LEU A 263 -2.21 8.62 21.87
N GLU A 264 -3.07 8.94 22.84
CA GLU A 264 -4.50 9.13 22.60
C GLU A 264 -4.74 10.40 21.76
N GLU A 265 -4.08 11.52 22.09
CA GLU A 265 -4.13 12.74 21.29
C GLU A 265 -3.47 12.57 19.92
N ALA A 266 -2.38 11.82 19.81
CA ALA A 266 -1.76 11.52 18.51
C ALA A 266 -2.71 10.72 17.60
N PHE A 267 -3.39 9.70 18.12
CA PHE A 267 -4.42 8.97 17.38
C PHE A 267 -5.62 9.85 17.01
N ARG A 268 -6.00 10.79 17.89
CA ARG A 268 -7.04 11.78 17.61
C ARG A 268 -6.65 12.74 16.49
N LEU A 269 -5.39 13.22 16.48
CA LEU A 269 -4.82 14.06 15.42
C LEU A 269 -4.79 13.31 14.08
N ALA A 270 -4.23 12.10 14.07
CA ALA A 270 -4.18 11.25 12.89
C ALA A 270 -5.59 10.94 12.35
N SER A 271 -6.56 10.67 13.23
CA SER A 271 -7.95 10.45 12.84
C SER A 271 -8.55 11.67 12.13
N ARG A 272 -8.34 12.88 12.66
CA ARG A 272 -8.78 14.13 12.00
C ARG A 272 -8.12 14.34 10.64
N MET A 273 -6.82 14.01 10.52
CA MET A 273 -6.11 14.07 9.24
C MET A 273 -6.73 13.13 8.21
N CYS A 274 -7.02 11.87 8.60
CA CYS A 274 -7.72 10.90 7.76
C CYS A 274 -9.10 11.41 7.35
N GLU A 275 -9.92 11.90 8.28
CA GLU A 275 -11.25 12.44 7.97
C GLU A 275 -11.20 13.61 6.99
N GLN A 276 -10.21 14.51 7.13
CA GLN A 276 -10.01 15.61 6.20
C GLN A 276 -9.66 15.13 4.79
N GLN A 277 -8.71 14.19 4.64
CA GLN A 277 -8.36 13.65 3.33
C GLN A 277 -9.50 12.82 2.73
N ALA A 278 -10.30 12.15 3.55
CA ALA A 278 -11.48 11.43 3.08
C ALA A 278 -12.54 12.38 2.50
N ALA A 279 -12.77 13.53 3.15
CA ALA A 279 -13.67 14.56 2.63
C ALA A 279 -13.15 15.13 1.29
N VAL A 280 -11.84 15.42 1.19
CA VAL A 280 -11.21 15.87 -0.06
C VAL A 280 -11.38 14.82 -1.17
N ALA A 281 -11.03 13.57 -0.88
CA ALA A 281 -11.16 12.48 -1.85
C ALA A 281 -12.61 12.32 -2.32
N SER A 282 -13.58 12.32 -1.40
CA SER A 282 -15.01 12.20 -1.72
C SER A 282 -15.50 13.34 -2.61
N ALA A 283 -15.13 14.58 -2.29
CA ALA A 283 -15.48 15.75 -3.10
C ALA A 283 -14.90 15.67 -4.52
N ARG A 284 -13.62 15.30 -4.66
CA ARG A 284 -12.97 15.17 -5.98
C ARG A 284 -13.50 13.98 -6.77
N ILE A 285 -13.85 12.87 -6.13
CA ILE A 285 -14.56 11.76 -6.80
C ILE A 285 -15.89 12.26 -7.36
N ALA A 286 -16.70 12.96 -6.54
CA ALA A 286 -17.99 13.48 -6.99
C ALA A 286 -17.83 14.41 -8.20
N GLU A 287 -16.87 15.33 -8.17
CA GLU A 287 -16.55 16.23 -9.29
C GLU A 287 -16.12 15.48 -10.56
N LEU A 288 -15.17 14.54 -10.44
CA LEU A 288 -14.55 13.87 -11.59
C LEU A 288 -15.44 12.81 -12.23
N THR A 289 -16.46 12.33 -11.51
CA THR A 289 -17.41 11.32 -12.01
C THR A 289 -18.62 11.90 -12.73
N VAL A 290 -18.78 13.22 -12.81
CA VAL A 290 -19.93 13.89 -13.46
C VAL A 290 -20.02 13.56 -14.96
N VAL A 291 -18.87 13.45 -15.64
CA VAL A 291 -18.80 13.19 -17.08
C VAL A 291 -18.16 11.83 -17.31
N GLU A 292 -18.85 10.96 -18.04
CA GLU A 292 -18.31 9.65 -18.41
C GLU A 292 -17.05 9.80 -19.27
N GLY A 293 -16.05 8.99 -18.96
CA GLY A 293 -14.76 8.98 -19.66
C GLY A 293 -13.63 8.41 -18.82
N PRO A 294 -12.39 8.40 -19.33
CA PRO A 294 -11.24 7.81 -18.63
C PRO A 294 -10.98 8.43 -17.25
N LEU A 295 -11.23 9.74 -17.10
CA LEU A 295 -11.05 10.44 -15.83
C LEU A 295 -12.07 10.01 -14.77
N SER A 296 -13.33 9.81 -15.16
CA SER A 296 -14.38 9.26 -14.28
C SER A 296 -14.08 7.81 -13.91
N ALA A 297 -13.62 6.98 -14.86
CA ALA A 297 -13.17 5.61 -14.59
C ALA A 297 -12.02 5.57 -13.57
N HIS A 298 -11.03 6.47 -13.72
CA HIS A 298 -9.92 6.58 -12.78
C HIS A 298 -10.38 7.05 -11.38
N ALA A 299 -11.29 8.00 -11.30
CA ALA A 299 -11.88 8.42 -10.02
C ALA A 299 -12.63 7.27 -9.34
N GLY A 300 -13.39 6.47 -10.09
CA GLY A 300 -14.05 5.25 -9.59
C GLY A 300 -13.07 4.18 -9.10
N ALA A 301 -11.94 4.01 -9.80
CA ALA A 301 -10.87 3.13 -9.38
C ALA A 301 -10.23 3.59 -8.06
N LEU A 302 -9.90 4.88 -7.94
CA LEU A 302 -9.36 5.48 -6.71
C LEU A 302 -10.34 5.39 -5.54
N LYS A 303 -11.65 5.52 -5.79
CA LYS A 303 -12.68 5.26 -4.77
C LYS A 303 -12.62 3.82 -4.25
N SER A 304 -12.44 2.85 -5.14
CA SER A 304 -12.37 1.42 -4.78
C SER A 304 -11.10 1.11 -3.98
N ILE A 305 -9.96 1.68 -4.38
CA ILE A 305 -8.70 1.62 -3.63
C ILE A 305 -8.88 2.20 -2.23
N ALA A 306 -9.38 3.44 -2.09
CA ALA A 306 -9.60 4.03 -0.77
C ALA A 306 -10.54 3.17 0.09
N SER A 307 -11.64 2.68 -0.51
CA SER A 307 -12.62 1.82 0.17
C SER A 307 -12.02 0.52 0.70
N SER A 308 -11.02 -0.07 0.01
CA SER A 308 -10.38 -1.30 0.49
C SER A 308 -9.53 -1.06 1.75
N TYR A 309 -8.86 0.08 1.85
CA TYR A 309 -8.17 0.50 3.07
C TYR A 309 -9.14 0.81 4.22
N VAL A 310 -10.25 1.50 3.94
CA VAL A 310 -11.30 1.76 4.95
C VAL A 310 -11.88 0.45 5.49
N TRP A 311 -12.19 -0.50 4.60
CA TRP A 311 -12.64 -1.84 5.00
C TRP A 311 -11.61 -2.54 5.88
N HIS A 312 -10.32 -2.38 5.61
CA HIS A 312 -9.26 -3.07 6.36
C HIS A 312 -9.20 -2.61 7.83
N ILE A 313 -9.46 -1.33 8.12
CA ILE A 313 -9.63 -0.84 9.50
C ILE A 313 -10.83 -1.50 10.16
N ASP A 314 -11.98 -1.51 9.49
CA ASP A 314 -13.19 -2.09 10.09
C ASP A 314 -13.02 -3.58 10.34
N HIS A 315 -12.40 -4.33 9.43
CA HIS A 315 -12.12 -5.75 9.64
C HIS A 315 -11.15 -5.98 10.80
N SER A 316 -10.11 -5.16 10.93
CA SER A 316 -9.14 -5.21 12.03
C SER A 316 -9.78 -4.84 13.38
N ARG A 317 -10.72 -3.88 13.41
CA ARG A 317 -11.47 -3.47 14.61
C ARG A 317 -12.29 -4.61 15.24
N TYR A 318 -12.73 -5.59 14.44
CA TYR A 318 -13.57 -6.71 14.90
C TYR A 318 -12.79 -8.03 15.15
N GLN A 319 -11.46 -8.04 14.99
CA GLN A 319 -10.61 -9.22 15.27
C GLN A 319 -9.89 -9.17 16.63
N ILE A 320 -10.28 -8.26 17.55
CA ILE A 320 -9.76 -8.17 18.94
C ILE A 320 -10.56 -9.06 19.89
#